data_AF-G3ISN4-F1
#
_entry.id   AF-G3ISN4-F1
#
_cell.length_a   1.000
_cell.length_b   1.000
_cell.length_c   1.000
_cell.angle_alpha   90.00
_cell.angle_beta   90.00
_cell.angle_gamma   90.00
#
_symmetry.space_group_name_H-M   'P 1'
#
loop_
_entity.id
_entity.type
_entity.pdbx_description
1 polymer ?
#
loop_
_entity_poly.entity_id
_entity_poly.type
_entity_poly.pdbx_seq_one_letter_code
_entity_poly.pdbx_strand_id
1 'polypeptide(L)'
;MKKTLGTLAGIALLALSGQVFADEASDVGKKIYERAFGRGCGTCHDIASNPQLTALIKAGQLDRAKFETVLKEGKGGMPKAIAEIMKNPAVVKAGYGEDQAVDALYKYLGGN
;
A
#
# COMPACT_ATOMS: atom_id res chain seq x y z
N MET A 1 25.16 34.73 11.33
CA MET A 1 23.80 34.30 11.74
C MET A 1 22.81 34.14 10.59
N LYS A 2 23.05 34.68 9.39
CA LYS A 2 22.13 34.55 8.22
C LYS A 2 22.14 33.14 7.57
N LYS A 3 23.25 32.41 7.72
CA LYS A 3 23.46 31.09 7.10
C LYS A 3 22.74 29.94 7.84
N THR A 4 22.49 30.08 9.13
CA THR A 4 21.84 29.05 9.97
C THR A 4 20.33 28.94 9.75
N LEU A 5 19.66 30.05 9.38
CA LEU A 5 18.22 30.06 9.09
C LEU A 5 17.87 29.30 7.80
N GLY A 6 18.71 29.40 6.76
CA GLY A 6 18.50 28.66 5.51
C GLY A 6 18.65 27.15 5.66
N THR A 7 19.63 26.70 6.45
CA THR A 7 19.84 25.26 6.71
C THR A 7 18.69 24.64 7.51
N LEU A 8 18.15 25.36 8.51
CA LEU A 8 17.00 24.90 9.30
C LEU A 8 15.71 24.83 8.47
N ALA A 9 15.44 25.84 7.63
CA ALA A 9 14.27 25.84 6.76
C ALA A 9 14.30 24.72 5.71
N GLY A 10 15.48 24.39 5.17
CA GLY A 10 15.65 23.29 4.23
C GLY A 10 15.37 21.91 4.85
N ILE A 11 15.86 21.67 6.07
CA ILE A 11 15.62 20.40 6.79
C ILE A 11 14.12 20.26 7.14
N ALA A 12 13.48 21.34 7.58
CA ALA A 12 12.05 21.33 7.91
C ALA A 12 11.18 21.00 6.67
N LEU A 13 11.49 21.59 5.51
CA LEU A 13 10.72 21.34 4.29
C LEU A 13 10.87 19.89 3.80
N LEU A 14 12.08 19.33 3.88
CA LEU A 14 12.33 17.92 3.54
C LEU A 14 11.58 16.98 4.50
N ALA A 15 11.61 17.25 5.81
CA ALA A 15 10.88 16.46 6.79
C ALA A 15 9.36 16.49 6.55
N LEU A 16 8.79 17.67 6.31
CA LEU A 16 7.35 17.80 6.02
C LEU A 16 6.95 17.09 4.71
N SER A 17 7.79 17.19 3.67
CA SER A 17 7.52 16.49 2.41
C SER A 17 7.50 14.96 2.59
N GLY A 18 8.44 14.41 3.34
CA GLY A 18 8.49 12.96 3.62
C GLY A 18 7.28 12.45 4.41
N GLN A 19 6.76 13.24 5.35
CA GLN A 19 5.55 12.88 6.10
C GLN A 19 4.31 12.86 5.21
N VAL A 20 4.16 13.83 4.30
CA VAL A 20 3.04 13.88 3.36
C VAL A 20 3.03 12.66 2.43
N PHE A 21 4.18 12.27 1.88
CA PHE A 21 4.27 11.08 1.03
C PHE A 21 3.99 9.78 1.79
N ALA A 22 4.41 9.69 3.06
CA ALA A 22 4.14 8.51 3.87
C ALA A 22 2.64 8.34 4.18
N ASP A 23 1.94 9.45 4.46
CA ASP A 23 0.50 9.47 4.70
C ASP A 23 -0.29 9.12 3.42
N GLU A 24 0.11 9.70 2.28
CA GLU A 24 -0.51 9.38 0.99
C GLU A 24 -0.42 7.88 0.65
N ALA A 25 0.77 7.27 0.78
CA ALA A 25 0.95 5.86 0.48
C ALA A 25 0.08 4.96 1.39
N SER A 26 -0.05 5.31 2.67
CA SER A 26 -0.90 4.57 3.61
C SER A 26 -2.38 4.71 3.26
N ASP A 27 -2.84 5.91 2.92
CA ASP A 27 -4.22 6.19 2.51
C ASP A 27 -4.56 5.50 1.17
N VAL A 28 -3.65 5.51 0.19
CA VAL A 28 -3.82 4.79 -1.07
C VAL A 28 -3.91 3.28 -0.80
N GLY A 29 -3.00 2.72 -0.01
CA GLY A 29 -3.00 1.31 0.37
C GLY A 29 -4.31 0.87 1.04
N LYS A 30 -4.79 1.68 1.99
CA LYS A 30 -6.08 1.48 2.65
C LYS A 30 -7.24 1.48 1.65
N LYS A 31 -7.29 2.47 0.76
CA LYS A 31 -8.35 2.58 -0.26
C LYS A 31 -8.31 1.43 -1.26
N ILE A 32 -7.14 0.88 -1.57
CA ILE A 32 -7.02 -0.35 -2.35
C ILE A 32 -7.68 -1.50 -1.58
N TYR A 33 -7.28 -1.71 -0.32
CA TYR A 33 -7.81 -2.80 0.51
C TYR A 33 -9.33 -2.76 0.65
N GLU A 34 -9.91 -1.57 0.84
CA GLU A 34 -11.35 -1.40 1.07
C GLU A 34 -12.19 -1.48 -0.21
N ARG A 35 -11.62 -1.25 -1.41
CA ARG A 35 -12.42 -0.99 -2.62
C ARG A 35 -12.07 -1.82 -3.85
N ALA A 36 -10.92 -2.51 -3.87
CA ALA A 36 -10.61 -3.43 -4.98
C ALA A 36 -11.76 -4.43 -5.20
N PHE A 37 -12.04 -4.80 -6.45
CA PHE A 37 -13.18 -5.66 -6.81
C PHE A 37 -14.57 -5.10 -6.41
N GLY A 38 -14.69 -3.80 -6.11
CA GLY A 38 -15.93 -3.13 -5.70
C GLY A 38 -16.38 -3.41 -4.26
N ARG A 39 -15.76 -4.36 -3.56
CA ARG A 39 -16.10 -4.79 -2.19
C ARG A 39 -14.90 -4.92 -1.25
N GLY A 40 -13.70 -4.65 -1.77
CA GLY A 40 -12.45 -4.74 -1.03
C GLY A 40 -11.91 -6.15 -0.87
N CYS A 41 -10.61 -6.21 -0.58
CA CYS A 41 -9.87 -7.40 -0.18
C CYS A 41 -10.38 -7.98 1.15
N GLY A 42 -10.88 -7.12 2.06
CA GLY A 42 -11.39 -7.52 3.36
C GLY A 42 -12.55 -8.53 3.31
N THR A 43 -13.37 -8.49 2.25
CA THR A 43 -14.46 -9.49 2.05
C THR A 43 -13.94 -10.93 2.10
N CYS A 44 -12.71 -11.18 1.62
CA CYS A 44 -12.11 -12.50 1.67
C CYS A 44 -11.03 -12.62 2.75
N HIS A 45 -10.38 -11.53 3.18
CA HIS A 45 -9.21 -11.61 4.06
C HIS A 45 -9.48 -11.27 5.53
N ASP A 46 -10.68 -10.77 5.85
CA ASP A 46 -11.09 -10.48 7.24
C ASP A 46 -11.92 -11.63 7.86
N ILE A 47 -12.02 -12.78 7.17
CA ILE A 47 -12.69 -13.98 7.68
C ILE A 47 -11.65 -14.99 8.20
N ALA A 48 -11.93 -15.61 9.34
CA ALA A 48 -10.99 -16.48 10.04
C ALA A 48 -10.49 -17.69 9.23
N SER A 49 -11.27 -18.16 8.25
CA SER A 49 -10.92 -19.31 7.41
C SER A 49 -9.91 -19.01 6.32
N ASN A 50 -9.63 -17.73 6.05
CA ASN A 50 -8.72 -17.31 5.00
C ASN A 50 -7.41 -16.76 5.57
N PRO A 51 -6.36 -16.65 4.75
CA PRO A 51 -5.07 -16.16 5.20
C PRO A 51 -5.17 -14.73 5.77
N GLN A 52 -4.81 -14.59 7.04
CA GLN A 52 -4.72 -13.29 7.73
C GLN A 52 -3.50 -12.52 7.21
N LEU A 53 -3.68 -11.70 6.17
CA LEU A 53 -2.60 -11.05 5.41
C LEU A 53 -1.64 -10.26 6.30
N THR A 54 -2.16 -9.42 7.20
CA THR A 54 -1.36 -8.65 8.16
C THR A 54 -0.45 -9.53 9.01
N ALA A 55 -0.94 -10.68 9.47
CA ALA A 55 -0.15 -11.60 10.29
C ALA A 55 0.97 -12.24 9.47
N LEU A 56 0.68 -12.68 8.25
CA LEU A 56 1.67 -13.30 7.36
C LEU A 56 2.77 -12.32 6.93
N ILE A 57 2.40 -11.07 6.65
CA ILE A 57 3.34 -10.01 6.30
C ILE A 57 4.24 -9.68 7.50
N LYS A 58 3.66 -9.49 8.69
CA LYS A 58 4.43 -9.21 9.92
C LYS A 58 5.33 -10.37 10.34
N ALA A 59 4.92 -11.61 10.07
CA ALA A 59 5.74 -12.80 10.31
C ALA A 59 6.81 -13.04 9.23
N GLY A 60 6.87 -12.22 8.17
CA GLY A 60 7.81 -12.39 7.05
C GLY A 60 7.50 -13.60 6.15
N GLN A 61 6.34 -14.23 6.30
CA GLN A 61 5.93 -15.41 5.51
C GLN A 61 5.30 -15.03 4.16
N LEU A 62 4.90 -13.77 4.04
CA LEU A 62 4.42 -13.14 2.82
C LEU A 62 5.25 -11.86 2.61
N ASP A 63 6.46 -12.02 2.08
CA ASP A 63 7.30 -10.89 1.70
C ASP A 63 6.72 -10.13 0.50
N ARG A 64 7.31 -8.96 0.20
CA ARG A 64 6.84 -8.07 -0.85
C ARG A 64 6.85 -8.70 -2.25
N ALA A 65 7.85 -9.52 -2.58
CA ALA A 65 7.93 -10.15 -3.90
C ALA A 65 6.85 -11.22 -4.05
N LYS A 66 6.71 -12.08 -3.04
CA LYS A 66 5.68 -13.13 -2.99
C LYS A 66 4.28 -12.54 -2.95
N PHE A 67 4.08 -11.42 -2.26
CA PHE A 67 2.81 -10.70 -2.24
C PHE A 67 2.40 -10.26 -3.64
N GLU A 68 3.31 -9.64 -4.38
CA GLU A 68 3.07 -9.22 -5.76
C GLU A 68 2.79 -10.40 -6.70
N THR A 69 3.57 -11.48 -6.59
CA THR A 69 3.32 -12.71 -7.35
C THR A 69 1.90 -13.21 -7.13
N VAL A 70 1.44 -13.27 -5.88
CA VAL A 70 0.07 -13.70 -5.55
C VAL A 70 -0.97 -12.73 -6.13
N LEU A 71 -0.73 -11.42 -6.14
CA LEU A 71 -1.64 -10.45 -6.77
C LEU A 71 -1.69 -10.61 -8.30
N LYS A 72 -0.55 -10.90 -8.95
CA LYS A 72 -0.44 -11.09 -10.39
C LYS A 72 -1.06 -12.40 -10.86
N GLU A 73 -0.87 -13.46 -10.09
CA GLU A 73 -1.23 -14.82 -10.50
C GLU A 73 -2.58 -15.30 -9.92
N GLY A 74 -2.97 -14.75 -8.76
CA GLY A 74 -4.01 -15.34 -7.93
C GLY A 74 -3.51 -16.59 -7.19
N LYS A 75 -4.28 -17.08 -6.23
CA LYS A 75 -3.94 -18.31 -5.47
C LYS A 75 -5.16 -18.92 -4.79
N GLY A 76 -5.38 -20.22 -4.98
CA GLY A 76 -6.34 -20.98 -4.16
C GLY A 76 -7.76 -20.39 -4.13
N GLY A 77 -8.26 -19.91 -5.26
CA GLY A 77 -9.58 -19.26 -5.37
C GLY A 77 -9.54 -17.73 -5.32
N MET A 78 -8.41 -17.12 -4.92
CA MET A 78 -8.19 -15.69 -5.07
C MET A 78 -8.00 -15.33 -6.56
N PRO A 79 -8.81 -14.42 -7.13
CA PRO A 79 -8.62 -13.94 -8.49
C PRO A 79 -7.38 -13.04 -8.61
N LYS A 80 -6.87 -12.86 -9.83
CA LYS A 80 -5.82 -11.88 -10.13
C LYS A 80 -6.30 -10.47 -9.76
N ALA A 81 -5.47 -9.72 -9.06
CA ALA A 81 -5.87 -8.47 -8.42
C ALA A 81 -5.28 -7.22 -9.06
N ILE A 82 -4.14 -7.31 -9.76
CA ILE A 82 -3.45 -6.12 -10.29
C ILE A 82 -4.36 -5.23 -11.13
N ALA A 83 -5.08 -5.80 -12.10
CA ALA A 83 -5.98 -5.02 -12.96
C ALA A 83 -7.08 -4.30 -12.17
N GLU A 84 -7.59 -4.90 -11.09
CA GLU A 84 -8.62 -4.29 -10.24
C GLU A 84 -8.05 -3.25 -9.28
N ILE A 85 -6.82 -3.45 -8.81
CA ILE A 85 -6.08 -2.44 -8.04
C ILE A 85 -5.85 -1.19 -8.89
N MET A 86 -5.42 -1.34 -10.14
CA MET A 86 -5.12 -0.22 -11.03
C MET A 86 -6.36 0.58 -11.46
N LYS A 87 -7.56 -0.02 -11.38
CA LYS A 87 -8.84 0.70 -11.58
C LYS A 87 -9.25 1.55 -10.38
N ASN A 88 -8.58 1.41 -9.23
CA ASN A 88 -8.98 2.12 -8.02
C ASN A 88 -8.79 3.64 -8.20
N PRO A 89 -9.81 4.47 -7.93
CA PRO A 89 -9.71 5.92 -8.09
C PRO A 89 -8.58 6.57 -7.28
N ALA A 90 -8.21 5.99 -6.14
CA ALA A 90 -7.09 6.48 -5.33
C ALA A 90 -5.75 6.29 -6.04
N VAL A 91 -5.55 5.12 -6.67
CA VAL A 91 -4.36 4.79 -7.47
C VAL A 91 -4.27 5.71 -8.68
N VAL A 92 -5.38 5.86 -9.42
CA VAL A 92 -5.45 6.74 -10.59
C VAL A 92 -5.18 8.20 -10.21
N LYS A 93 -5.78 8.69 -9.12
CA LYS A 93 -5.59 10.07 -8.64
C LYS A 93 -4.15 10.33 -8.19
N ALA A 94 -3.51 9.36 -7.55
CA ALA A 94 -2.12 9.46 -7.10
C ALA A 94 -1.12 9.29 -8.27
N GLY A 95 -1.57 8.86 -9.45
CA GLY A 95 -0.70 8.62 -10.60
C GLY A 95 0.24 7.44 -10.41
N TYR A 96 -0.12 6.49 -9.55
CA TYR A 96 0.74 5.34 -9.22
C TYR A 96 0.76 4.33 -10.36
N GLY A 97 1.95 3.80 -10.66
CA GLY A 97 2.12 2.56 -11.42
C GLY A 97 1.83 1.31 -10.57
N GLU A 98 1.91 0.13 -11.19
CA GLU A 98 1.63 -1.15 -10.52
C GLU A 98 2.48 -1.34 -9.25
N ASP A 99 3.79 -1.16 -9.35
CA ASP A 99 4.72 -1.38 -8.23
C ASP A 99 4.40 -0.45 -7.05
N GLN A 100 4.10 0.82 -7.33
CA GLN A 100 3.76 1.81 -6.30
C GLN A 100 2.43 1.48 -5.62
N ALA A 101 1.45 1.00 -6.38
CA ALA A 101 0.16 0.58 -5.83
C ALA A 101 0.31 -0.67 -4.95
N VAL A 102 1.14 -1.63 -5.37
CA VAL A 102 1.43 -2.83 -4.58
C VAL A 102 2.23 -2.46 -3.33
N ASP A 103 3.21 -1.57 -3.43
CA ASP A 103 3.97 -1.06 -2.28
C ASP A 103 3.06 -0.38 -1.26
N ALA A 104 2.17 0.51 -1.71
CA ALA A 104 1.20 1.18 -0.87
C ALA A 104 0.30 0.19 -0.13
N LEU A 105 -0.24 -0.81 -0.84
CA LEU A 105 -1.08 -1.86 -0.24
C LEU A 105 -0.29 -2.73 0.75
N TYR A 106 0.92 -3.16 0.38
CA TYR A 106 1.78 -3.99 1.24
C TYR A 106 2.16 -3.24 2.52
N LYS A 107 2.51 -1.96 2.39
CA LYS A 107 2.85 -1.04 3.48
C LYS A 107 1.68 -0.88 4.46
N TYR A 108 0.49 -0.60 3.94
CA TYR A 108 -0.75 -0.53 4.73
C TYR A 108 -0.99 -1.82 5.53
N LEU A 109 -0.85 -3.00 4.90
CA LEU A 109 -1.05 -4.29 5.55
C LEU A 109 0.05 -4.64 6.57
N GLY A 110 1.29 -4.19 6.33
CA GLY A 110 2.43 -4.33 7.24
C GLY A 110 2.28 -3.51 8.52
N GLY A 111 1.42 -2.49 8.49
CA GLY A 111 1.11 -1.64 9.64
C GLY A 111 2.05 -0.46 9.83
N ASN A 112 2.73 0.00 8.76
CA ASN A 112 3.35 1.32 8.64
C ASN A 112 3.79 1.63 7.23
#